data_AF-A0A7J8ZMX3-F1
#
_entry.id   AF-A0A7J8ZMX3-F1
#
_cell.length_a   1.000
_cell.length_b   1.000
_cell.length_c   1.000
_cell.angle_alpha   90.00
_cell.angle_beta   90.00
_cell.angle_gamma   90.00
#
_symmetry.space_group_name_H-M   'P 1'
#
loop_
_entity.id
_entity.type
_entity.pdbx_description
1 polymer ?
#
loop_
_entity_poly.entity_id
_entity_poly.type
_entity_poly.pdbx_seq_one_letter_code
_entity_poly.pdbx_strand_id
1 'polypeptide(L)'
;MNQIKKDEGRIEKWVLRRAFDDEEYPYLPKHILYRQKEQFSDGVGYSWIDGLKAHAARHVTDKMMFNASFIFPHNTPTTKEAYYYRMIFERFFPQNSARLTVPGGASVACSTAKAVEWDAAWKNNLDPSGRAALGVHLSAYDAETPLSNKPSKVIDSIPRMDFPGVAIQS
;
A
#
# COMPACT_ATOMS: atom_id res chain seq x y z
N MET A 1 -11.97 20.80 -8.37
CA MET A 1 -11.99 21.32 -9.75
C MET A 1 -11.28 20.29 -10.62
N ASN A 2 -12.02 19.48 -11.40
CA ASN A 2 -11.43 18.41 -12.21
C ASN A 2 -10.65 19.03 -13.38
N GLN A 3 -9.32 19.01 -13.32
CA GLN A 3 -8.43 19.57 -14.35
C GLN A 3 -8.34 18.74 -15.65
N ILE A 4 -9.04 17.61 -15.73
CA ILE A 4 -9.03 16.74 -16.90
C ILE A 4 -10.29 17.03 -17.72
N LYS A 5 -10.11 17.74 -18.84
CA LYS A 5 -11.15 17.94 -19.85
C LYS A 5 -11.38 16.65 -20.65
N LYS A 6 -12.13 15.72 -20.05
CA LYS A 6 -12.43 14.41 -20.64
C LYS A 6 -13.22 14.52 -21.95
N ASP A 7 -14.03 15.57 -22.07
CA ASP A 7 -14.75 15.99 -23.27
C ASP A 7 -13.82 16.32 -24.45
N GLU A 8 -12.61 16.80 -24.17
CA GLU A 8 -11.55 17.01 -25.18
C GLU A 8 -10.66 15.76 -25.37
N GLY A 9 -11.08 14.59 -24.85
CA GLY A 9 -10.30 13.34 -24.93
C GLY A 9 -9.01 13.34 -24.10
N ARG A 10 -8.84 14.30 -23.17
CA ARG A 10 -7.62 14.39 -22.35
C ARG A 10 -7.65 13.37 -21.21
N ILE A 11 -6.46 12.86 -20.89
CA ILE A 11 -6.20 11.95 -19.76
C ILE A 11 -5.22 12.58 -18.75
N GLU A 12 -4.99 11.94 -17.62
CA GLU A 12 -4.03 12.43 -16.63
C GLU A 12 -2.64 12.62 -17.25
N LYS A 13 -1.96 13.71 -16.86
CA LYS A 13 -0.66 14.11 -17.42
C LYS A 13 -0.69 14.33 -18.95
N TRP A 14 -1.84 14.72 -19.52
CA TRP A 14 -1.99 14.92 -20.98
C TRP A 14 -0.89 15.78 -21.62
N VAL A 15 -0.53 16.94 -21.02
CA VAL A 15 0.52 17.84 -21.56
C VAL A 15 1.86 17.10 -21.69
N LEU A 16 2.23 16.32 -20.67
CA LEU A 16 3.43 15.50 -20.71
C LEU A 16 3.33 14.45 -21.81
N ARG A 17 2.21 13.72 -21.91
CA ARG A 17 2.03 12.68 -22.93
C ARG A 17 2.10 13.27 -24.35
N ARG A 18 1.44 14.40 -24.59
CA ARG A 18 1.42 15.07 -25.89
C ARG A 18 2.79 15.60 -26.32
N ALA A 19 3.63 16.00 -25.37
CA ALA A 19 4.99 16.47 -25.66
C ALA A 19 5.92 15.36 -26.21
N PHE A 20 5.59 14.08 -26.00
CA PHE A 20 6.35 12.92 -26.49
C PHE A 20 5.59 12.13 -27.58
N ASP A 21 4.51 12.70 -28.12
CA ASP A 21 3.65 12.08 -29.11
C ASP A 21 4.13 12.41 -30.54
N ASP A 22 5.28 11.85 -30.89
CA ASP A 22 5.89 11.99 -32.23
C ASP A 22 5.34 10.89 -33.17
N GLU A 23 4.77 11.28 -34.32
CA GLU A 23 4.21 10.36 -35.31
C GLU A 23 5.27 9.79 -36.26
N GLU A 24 6.36 10.53 -36.50
CA GLU A 24 7.41 10.12 -37.44
C GLU A 24 8.50 9.31 -36.72
N TYR A 25 8.84 9.69 -35.49
CA TYR A 25 9.82 8.99 -34.64
C TYR A 25 9.26 8.72 -33.24
N PRO A 26 8.33 7.76 -33.08
CA PRO A 26 7.65 7.54 -31.80
C PRO A 26 8.60 7.16 -30.66
N TYR A 27 8.54 7.91 -29.54
CA TYR A 27 9.30 7.58 -28.31
C TYR A 27 8.77 6.34 -27.59
N LEU A 28 7.45 6.13 -27.63
CA LEU A 28 6.75 5.01 -27.00
C LEU A 28 5.60 4.55 -27.90
N PRO A 29 5.23 3.26 -27.87
CA PRO A 29 4.00 2.80 -28.52
C PRO A 29 2.77 3.56 -28.01
N LYS A 30 1.83 3.92 -28.89
CA LYS A 30 0.64 4.72 -28.53
C LYS A 30 -0.14 4.15 -27.35
N HIS A 31 -0.29 2.82 -27.28
CA HIS A 31 -1.00 2.15 -26.19
C HIS A 31 -0.27 2.26 -24.83
N ILE A 32 1.04 2.52 -24.81
CA ILE A 32 1.81 2.81 -23.59
C ILE A 32 1.76 4.31 -23.28
N LEU A 33 1.97 5.17 -24.30
CA LEU A 33 1.98 6.62 -24.14
C LEU A 33 0.63 7.16 -23.63
N TYR A 34 -0.47 6.50 -23.99
CA TYR A 34 -1.83 6.85 -23.57
C TYR A 34 -2.44 5.84 -22.59
N ARG A 35 -1.65 4.93 -22.01
CA ARG A 35 -2.12 4.01 -20.98
C ARG A 35 -2.63 4.77 -19.77
N GLN A 36 -3.83 4.44 -19.29
CA GLN A 36 -4.37 4.96 -18.04
C GLN A 36 -3.42 4.65 -16.87
N LYS A 37 -3.19 5.62 -16.00
CA LYS A 37 -2.37 5.44 -14.80
C LYS A 37 -3.04 4.46 -13.85
N GLU A 38 -2.47 3.26 -13.71
CA GLU A 38 -2.80 2.29 -12.65
C GLU A 38 -2.43 2.81 -11.26
N GLN A 39 -3.28 2.63 -10.24
CA GLN A 39 -2.87 2.88 -8.85
C GLN A 39 -1.71 1.96 -8.44
N PHE A 40 -0.84 2.41 -7.54
CA PHE A 40 0.45 1.76 -7.27
C PHE A 40 0.29 0.31 -6.78
N SER A 41 -0.73 0.04 -5.96
CA SER A 41 -1.10 -1.31 -5.51
C SER A 41 -1.50 -2.23 -6.67
N ASP A 42 -2.29 -1.70 -7.59
CA ASP A 42 -2.97 -2.46 -8.62
C ASP A 42 -1.98 -2.81 -9.76
N GLY A 43 -1.01 -1.92 -10.01
CA GLY A 43 0.07 -2.16 -10.95
C GLY A 43 1.12 -3.21 -10.50
N VAL A 44 1.20 -3.52 -9.20
CA VAL A 44 2.10 -4.58 -8.67
C VAL A 44 1.38 -5.93 -8.60
N GLY A 45 0.07 -5.92 -8.43
CA GLY A 45 -0.79 -7.10 -8.42
C GLY A 45 -1.51 -7.28 -7.08
N TYR A 46 -2.80 -7.60 -7.15
CA TYR A 46 -3.67 -7.70 -5.97
C TYR A 46 -3.17 -8.75 -4.96
N SER A 47 -2.62 -9.88 -5.42
CA SER A 47 -2.12 -10.94 -4.52
C SER A 47 -0.98 -10.50 -3.60
N TRP A 48 -0.25 -9.43 -3.94
CA TRP A 48 0.88 -8.95 -3.13
C TRP A 48 0.41 -8.40 -1.77
N ILE A 49 -0.57 -7.50 -1.77
CA ILE A 49 -1.10 -6.92 -0.53
C ILE A 49 -1.78 -7.98 0.33
N ASP A 50 -2.52 -8.90 -0.31
CA ASP A 50 -3.18 -9.98 0.42
C ASP A 50 -2.14 -10.94 1.04
N GLY A 51 -1.01 -11.15 0.33
CA GLY A 51 0.15 -11.86 0.85
C GLY A 51 0.79 -11.19 2.08
N LEU A 52 0.96 -9.87 2.06
CA LEU A 52 1.49 -9.10 3.20
C LEU A 52 0.57 -9.17 4.41
N LYS A 53 -0.74 -8.97 4.22
CA LYS A 53 -1.75 -9.10 5.29
C LYS A 53 -1.75 -10.51 5.89
N ALA A 54 -1.73 -11.55 5.04
CA ALA A 54 -1.68 -12.94 5.48
C ALA A 54 -0.38 -13.28 6.22
N HIS A 55 0.75 -12.75 5.76
CA HIS A 55 2.03 -12.91 6.44
C HIS A 55 2.01 -12.26 7.82
N ALA A 56 1.60 -11.00 7.93
CA ALA A 56 1.49 -10.30 9.20
C ALA A 56 0.51 -11.01 10.17
N ALA A 57 -0.60 -11.53 9.66
CA ALA A 57 -1.58 -12.27 10.47
C ALA A 57 -1.01 -13.55 11.12
N ARG A 58 0.03 -14.16 10.53
CA ARG A 58 0.73 -15.31 11.13
C ARG A 58 1.70 -14.91 12.25
N HIS A 59 2.16 -13.66 12.27
CA HIS A 59 3.16 -13.17 13.21
C HIS A 59 2.59 -12.29 14.33
N VAL A 60 1.43 -11.68 14.11
CA VAL A 60 0.77 -10.79 15.10
C VAL A 60 -0.55 -11.41 15.55
N THR A 61 -0.61 -11.77 16.82
CA THR A 61 -1.82 -12.36 17.43
C THR A 61 -2.83 -11.29 17.86
N ASP A 62 -4.08 -11.70 18.08
CA ASP A 62 -5.11 -10.78 18.59
C ASP A 62 -4.78 -10.27 20.00
N LYS A 63 -4.11 -11.09 20.82
CA LYS A 63 -3.59 -10.67 22.13
C LYS A 63 -2.52 -9.58 22.02
N MET A 64 -1.66 -9.64 21.00
CA MET A 64 -0.68 -8.58 20.74
C MET A 64 -1.39 -7.28 20.33
N MET A 65 -2.39 -7.37 19.45
CA MET A 65 -3.19 -6.21 19.04
C MET A 65 -3.96 -5.59 20.22
N PHE A 66 -4.54 -6.41 21.10
CA PHE A 66 -5.23 -5.94 22.30
C PHE A 66 -4.31 -5.11 23.21
N ASN A 67 -3.04 -5.49 23.30
CA ASN A 67 -2.04 -4.80 24.12
C ASN A 67 -1.27 -3.69 23.37
N ALA A 68 -1.61 -3.41 22.10
CA ALA A 68 -0.82 -2.54 21.24
C ALA A 68 -0.63 -1.13 21.80
N SER A 69 -1.66 -0.56 22.43
CA SER A 69 -1.60 0.79 23.03
C SER A 69 -0.65 0.89 24.22
N PHE A 70 -0.48 -0.21 24.97
CA PHE A 70 0.44 -0.26 26.10
C PHE A 70 1.89 -0.43 25.64
N ILE A 71 2.10 -1.20 24.57
CA ILE A 71 3.44 -1.49 24.03
C ILE A 71 3.93 -0.33 23.15
N PHE A 72 3.05 0.26 22.36
CA PHE A 72 3.35 1.32 21.40
C PHE A 72 2.43 2.53 21.61
N PRO A 73 2.59 3.30 22.70
CA PRO A 73 1.70 4.41 23.03
C PRO A 73 1.75 5.56 22.01
N HIS A 74 2.88 5.75 21.32
CA HIS A 74 3.01 6.70 20.21
C HIS A 74 2.75 6.00 18.88
N ASN A 75 1.85 6.54 18.06
CA ASN A 75 1.43 5.96 16.77
C ASN A 75 1.06 4.47 16.92
N THR A 76 0.11 4.18 17.80
CA THR A 76 -0.36 2.82 18.06
C THR A 76 -0.81 2.15 16.76
N PRO A 77 -0.28 0.98 16.40
CA PRO A 77 -0.72 0.27 15.20
C PRO A 77 -2.17 -0.20 15.35
N THR A 78 -2.99 0.08 14.34
CA THR A 78 -4.42 -0.28 14.30
C THR A 78 -4.70 -1.57 13.52
N THR A 79 -3.71 -2.09 12.81
CA THR A 79 -3.80 -3.35 12.06
C THR A 79 -2.62 -4.27 12.39
N LYS A 80 -2.80 -5.58 12.20
CA LYS A 80 -1.72 -6.57 12.37
C LYS A 80 -0.53 -6.31 11.46
N GLU A 81 -0.79 -5.85 10.24
CA GLU A 81 0.24 -5.46 9.30
C GLU A 81 1.07 -4.27 9.81
N ALA A 82 0.41 -3.20 10.27
CA ALA A 82 1.10 -2.05 10.86
C ALA A 82 1.89 -2.45 12.12
N TYR A 83 1.33 -3.32 12.95
CA TYR A 83 2.01 -3.85 14.14
C TYR A 83 3.28 -4.62 13.75
N TYR A 84 3.20 -5.46 12.72
CA TYR A 84 4.34 -6.23 12.23
C TYR A 84 5.48 -5.32 11.74
N TYR A 85 5.16 -4.28 10.94
CA TYR A 85 6.15 -3.28 10.54
C TYR A 85 6.72 -2.51 11.74
N ARG A 86 5.87 -2.16 12.71
CA ARG A 86 6.30 -1.47 13.94
C ARG A 86 7.28 -2.31 14.75
N MET A 87 7.06 -3.62 14.88
CA MET A 87 8.01 -4.53 15.53
C MET A 87 9.37 -4.55 14.84
N ILE A 88 9.38 -4.60 13.50
CA ILE A 88 10.62 -4.55 12.72
C ILE A 88 11.32 -3.20 12.93
N PHE A 89 10.59 -2.09 12.84
CA PHE A 89 11.11 -0.75 13.04
C PHE A 89 11.78 -0.60 14.41
N GLU A 90 11.09 -0.97 15.49
CA GLU A 90 11.61 -0.85 16.87
C GLU A 90 12.82 -1.76 17.12
N ARG A 91 12.93 -2.90 16.42
CA ARG A 91 14.11 -3.77 16.49
C ARG A 91 15.36 -3.09 15.95
N PHE A 92 15.24 -2.28 14.90
CA PHE A 92 16.37 -1.58 14.28
C PHE A 92 16.59 -0.17 14.87
N PHE A 93 15.51 0.49 15.30
CA PHE A 93 15.51 1.89 15.73
C PHE A 93 14.78 2.07 17.08
N PRO A 94 15.34 1.58 18.20
CA PRO A 94 14.68 1.60 19.50
C PRO A 94 14.62 3.00 20.14
N GLN A 95 15.26 4.01 19.54
CA GLN A 95 15.36 5.35 20.11
C GLN A 95 14.07 6.15 19.89
N ASN A 96 13.72 6.98 20.88
CA ASN A 96 12.54 7.83 20.79
C ASN A 96 12.63 8.85 19.64
N SER A 97 13.82 9.36 19.34
CA SER A 97 14.04 10.28 18.21
C SER A 97 13.60 9.68 16.88
N ALA A 98 13.90 8.41 16.63
CA ALA A 98 13.48 7.73 15.41
C ALA A 98 11.95 7.58 15.34
N ARG A 99 11.28 7.25 16.46
CA ARG A 99 9.81 7.16 16.51
C ARG A 99 9.13 8.48 16.12
N LEU A 100 9.70 9.61 16.52
CA LEU A 100 9.16 10.94 16.23
C LEU A 100 9.34 11.37 14.77
N THR A 101 10.24 10.73 14.01
CA THR A 101 10.40 11.00 12.57
C THR A 101 9.32 10.34 11.71
N VAL A 102 8.58 9.36 12.24
CA VAL A 102 7.51 8.69 11.51
C VAL A 102 6.20 9.46 11.69
N PRO A 103 5.66 10.10 10.65
CA PRO A 103 4.41 10.86 10.77
C PRO A 103 3.25 9.92 11.11
N GLY A 104 2.44 10.32 12.09
CA GLY A 104 1.22 9.62 12.48
C GLY A 104 -0.04 10.21 11.86
N GLY A 105 -1.18 9.54 12.08
CA GLY A 105 -2.51 10.00 11.69
C GLY A 105 -3.12 9.24 10.50
N ALA A 106 -4.35 9.62 10.14
CA ALA A 106 -5.03 9.04 8.98
C ALA A 106 -4.26 9.38 7.69
N SER A 107 -4.03 8.37 6.85
CA SER A 107 -3.35 8.50 5.57
C SER A 107 -4.04 7.59 4.56
N VAL A 108 -4.05 8.03 3.30
CA VAL A 108 -4.41 7.20 2.15
C VAL A 108 -3.21 7.20 1.21
N ALA A 109 -2.60 6.03 1.02
CA ALA A 109 -1.38 5.85 0.24
C ALA A 109 -0.25 6.80 0.66
N CYS A 110 0.13 7.74 -0.22
CA CYS A 110 1.20 8.73 -0.01
C CYS A 110 0.69 10.09 0.48
N SER A 111 -0.57 10.17 0.92
CA SER A 111 -1.24 11.42 1.22
C SER A 111 -1.16 11.74 2.72
N THR A 112 -0.99 13.01 3.07
CA THR A 112 -1.07 13.43 4.48
C THR A 112 -2.52 13.42 4.97
N ALA A 113 -2.73 13.42 6.29
CA ALA A 113 -4.08 13.56 6.87
C ALA A 113 -4.86 14.77 6.30
N LYS A 114 -4.13 15.84 5.94
CA LYS A 114 -4.69 17.05 5.36
C LYS A 114 -5.25 16.85 3.94
N ALA A 115 -4.69 15.92 3.17
CA ALA A 115 -5.20 15.57 1.86
C ALA A 115 -6.46 14.71 1.93
N VAL A 116 -6.66 13.95 3.01
CA VAL A 116 -7.91 13.20 3.27
C VAL A 116 -9.09 14.15 3.53
N GLU A 117 -8.83 15.35 4.05
CA GLU A 117 -9.86 16.38 4.28
C GLU A 117 -10.35 17.06 3.00
N TRP A 118 -9.62 16.94 1.89
CA TRP A 118 -9.92 17.66 0.65
C TRP A 118 -10.92 16.93 -0.26
N ASP A 119 -11.19 15.65 -0.01
CA ASP A 119 -12.13 14.86 -0.80
C ASP A 119 -13.01 13.99 0.12
N ALA A 120 -14.32 14.25 0.11
CA ALA A 120 -15.29 13.51 0.89
C ALA A 120 -15.35 12.01 0.54
N ALA A 121 -14.97 11.62 -0.68
CA ALA A 121 -14.88 10.22 -1.09
C ALA A 121 -13.70 9.49 -0.44
N TRP A 122 -12.61 10.20 -0.11
CA TRP A 122 -11.43 9.61 0.54
C TRP A 122 -11.64 9.42 2.04
N LYS A 123 -12.47 10.25 2.67
CA LYS A 123 -12.83 10.14 4.09
C LYS A 123 -13.45 8.78 4.45
N ASN A 124 -14.15 8.16 3.50
CA ASN A 124 -14.85 6.88 3.70
C ASN A 124 -14.09 5.65 3.17
N ASN A 125 -12.91 5.83 2.57
CA ASN A 125 -12.08 4.73 2.07
C ASN A 125 -10.61 4.89 2.50
N LEU A 126 -10.35 4.66 3.78
CA LEU A 126 -9.05 4.80 4.42
C LEU A 126 -8.18 3.54 4.26
N ASP A 127 -8.12 2.94 3.07
CA ASP A 127 -7.18 1.86 2.82
C ASP A 127 -5.77 2.46 2.63
N PRO A 128 -4.83 2.26 3.58
CA PRO A 128 -3.49 2.82 3.47
C PRO A 128 -2.70 2.23 2.30
N SER A 129 -3.11 1.08 1.75
CA SER A 129 -2.49 0.49 0.57
C SER A 129 -2.75 1.27 -0.72
N GLY A 130 -3.77 2.14 -0.74
CA GLY A 130 -4.11 2.92 -1.91
C GLY A 130 -4.68 2.09 -3.05
N ARG A 131 -5.29 0.94 -2.75
CA ARG A 131 -6.12 0.20 -3.71
C ARG A 131 -7.26 1.09 -4.21
N ALA A 132 -7.62 0.89 -5.47
CA ALA A 132 -8.66 1.67 -6.13
C ALA A 132 -9.93 1.74 -5.27
N ALA A 133 -10.31 2.97 -4.89
CA ALA A 133 -11.70 3.23 -4.54
C ALA A 133 -12.55 2.88 -5.77
N LEU A 134 -13.65 2.16 -5.55
CA LEU A 134 -14.61 1.76 -6.59
C LEU A 134 -14.88 2.94 -7.56
N GLY A 135 -14.64 2.73 -8.86
CA GLY A 135 -14.97 3.69 -9.92
C GLY A 135 -13.84 4.56 -10.46
N VAL A 136 -12.61 4.49 -9.94
CA VAL A 136 -11.44 5.21 -10.52
C VAL A 136 -10.75 4.39 -11.61
N HIS A 137 -10.69 3.07 -11.42
CA HIS A 137 -10.15 2.11 -12.38
C HIS A 137 -11.28 1.40 -13.12
N LEU A 138 -11.33 1.59 -14.44
CA LEU A 138 -12.30 0.91 -15.31
C LEU A 138 -11.88 -0.54 -15.62
N SER A 139 -10.57 -0.83 -15.55
CA SER A 139 -9.95 -2.13 -15.87
C SER A 139 -9.90 -3.11 -14.70
N ALA A 140 -10.18 -2.68 -13.47
CA ALA A 140 -9.95 -3.49 -12.27
C ALA A 140 -10.98 -4.63 -12.08
N TYR A 141 -12.13 -4.58 -12.75
CA TYR A 141 -13.27 -5.48 -12.51
C TYR A 141 -13.88 -6.02 -13.81
N ASP A 142 -13.06 -6.47 -14.75
CA ASP A 142 -13.58 -7.41 -15.76
C ASP A 142 -13.91 -8.74 -15.04
N ALA A 143 -15.11 -9.25 -15.29
CA ALA A 143 -15.77 -10.30 -14.50
C ALA A 143 -14.91 -11.55 -14.22
N GLU A 144 -14.97 -11.98 -12.96
CA GLU A 144 -14.29 -13.08 -12.29
C GLU A 144 -13.91 -14.32 -13.12
N THR A 145 -12.69 -14.81 -12.91
CA THR A 145 -12.43 -16.25 -12.78
C THR A 145 -11.91 -16.52 -11.36
N PRO A 146 -12.53 -17.44 -10.59
CA PRO A 146 -12.12 -17.69 -9.22
C PRO A 146 -10.72 -18.32 -9.20
N LEU A 147 -9.76 -17.60 -8.63
CA LEU A 147 -8.39 -18.06 -8.44
C LEU A 147 -8.38 -19.26 -7.48
N SER A 148 -7.97 -20.41 -8.00
CA SER A 148 -7.71 -21.64 -7.24
C SER A 148 -6.71 -21.36 -6.12
N ASN A 149 -7.10 -21.59 -4.87
CA ASN A 149 -6.25 -21.59 -3.68
C ASN A 149 -5.24 -22.75 -3.73
N LYS A 150 -4.27 -22.70 -4.64
CA LYS A 150 -3.08 -23.56 -4.58
C LYS A 150 -1.94 -22.76 -3.93
N PRO A 151 -1.39 -23.22 -2.79
CA PRO A 151 -0.24 -22.55 -2.18
C PRO A 151 0.96 -22.63 -3.13
N SER A 152 1.50 -21.46 -3.49
CA SER A 152 2.74 -21.36 -4.27
C SER A 152 3.92 -21.92 -3.48
N LYS A 153 4.62 -22.90 -4.05
CA LYS A 153 5.82 -23.58 -3.49
C LYS A 153 7.04 -22.67 -3.26
N VAL A 154 6.90 -21.36 -3.39
CA VAL A 154 8.02 -20.39 -3.29
C VAL A 154 8.40 -20.12 -1.82
N ILE A 155 7.47 -20.30 -0.88
CA ILE A 155 7.67 -19.97 0.55
C ILE A 155 8.55 -20.97 1.33
N ASP A 156 8.89 -22.13 0.77
CA ASP A 156 9.67 -23.16 1.46
C ASP A 156 11.19 -22.90 1.45
N SER A 157 11.65 -21.85 0.76
CA SER A 157 13.08 -21.54 0.56
C SER A 157 13.63 -20.44 1.46
N ILE A 158 12.85 -19.87 2.38
CA ILE A 158 13.33 -18.86 3.32
C ILE A 158 14.06 -19.56 4.48
N PRO A 159 15.35 -19.25 4.74
CA PRO A 159 16.08 -19.85 5.86
C PRO A 159 15.39 -19.52 7.18
N ARG A 160 15.08 -20.54 7.99
CA ARG A 160 14.71 -20.35 9.39
C ARG A 160 15.92 -19.79 10.12
N MET A 161 15.84 -18.53 10.56
CA MET A 161 16.86 -17.97 11.45
C MET A 161 16.59 -18.46 12.88
N ASP A 162 17.56 -19.17 13.45
CA ASP A 162 17.58 -19.51 14.87
C ASP A 162 17.75 -18.26 15.73
N PHE A 163 16.97 -18.18 16.81
CA PHE A 163 16.98 -17.08 17.76
C PHE A 163 17.79 -17.46 19.00
N PRO A 164 18.80 -16.68 19.42
CA PRO A 164 19.33 -16.78 20.78
C PRO A 164 18.27 -16.20 21.74
N GLY A 165 17.77 -17.05 22.64
CA GLY A 165 16.85 -16.63 23.71
C GLY A 165 17.52 -15.62 24.63
N VAL A 166 16.84 -14.50 24.88
CA VAL A 166 17.25 -13.56 25.93
C VAL A 166 16.76 -14.12 27.26
N ALA A 167 17.71 -14.59 28.07
CA ALA A 167 17.43 -14.97 29.46
C ALA A 167 17.08 -13.71 30.27
N ILE A 168 15.89 -13.70 30.86
CA ILE A 168 15.51 -12.72 31.88
C ILE A 168 16.13 -13.21 33.18
N GLN A 169 17.10 -12.47 33.72
CA GLN A 169 17.53 -12.66 35.10
C GLN A 169 16.57 -11.91 36.02
N SER A 170 16.11 -12.63 37.04
CA SER A 170 15.16 -12.24 38.07
C SER A 170 15.57 -11.02 38.89
#